data_AF-A0A2K3MA98-F1
#
_entry.id   AF-A0A2K3MA98-F1
#
_cell.length_a   1.000
_cell.length_b   1.000
_cell.length_c   1.000
_cell.angle_alpha   90.00
_cell.angle_beta   90.00
_cell.angle_gamma   90.00
#
_symmetry.space_group_name_H-M   'P 1'
#
loop_
_entity.id
_entity.type
_entity.pdbx_description
1 polymer ?
#
loop_
_entity_poly.entity_id
_entity_poly.type
_entity_poly.pdbx_seq_one_letter_code
_entity_poly.pdbx_strand_id
1 'polypeptide(L)'
;MLHSRTGNGNTVSVMGSYKGLKQVRRIVEECMLNKMHPVYNIKILMMKKELEKDPALAQENWDRKNVKQKKVNAKQKKPYTPFPPPQQPSKVDIQLETGEYFMSDKKKSAKKWQERQEKQAEKTAENKRKRDESFIPPKEPTKLVDNSEDANNNVSEMAMSLKKKAKKFGKSKSEENINAEAYIIGSSDQPSRKKSKKQ
;
A
#
# COMPACT_ATOMS: atom_id res chain seq x y z
N MET A 1 30.29 -30.14 32.69
CA MET A 1 29.81 -30.76 31.44
C MET A 1 28.53 -31.53 31.73
N LEU A 2 27.39 -31.15 31.14
CA LEU A 2 26.15 -31.93 31.22
C LEU A 2 26.22 -33.04 30.18
N HIS A 3 26.23 -34.30 30.61
CA HIS A 3 26.19 -35.44 29.69
C HIS A 3 24.76 -35.99 29.65
N SER A 4 24.09 -35.83 28.50
CA SER A 4 22.81 -36.47 28.20
C SER A 4 23.06 -37.79 27.47
N ARG A 5 22.90 -38.91 28.18
CA ARG A 5 22.91 -40.23 27.55
C ARG A 5 21.45 -40.60 27.30
N THR A 6 20.98 -40.48 26.06
CA THR A 6 19.61 -40.86 25.68
C THR A 6 19.47 -42.38 25.82
N GLY A 7 18.79 -42.82 26.88
CA GLY A 7 18.22 -44.16 26.92
C GLY A 7 17.06 -44.21 25.92
N ASN A 8 16.96 -45.29 25.15
CA ASN A 8 15.96 -45.40 24.08
C ASN A 8 14.54 -45.55 24.70
N GLY A 9 13.71 -44.49 24.64
CA GLY A 9 12.33 -44.52 25.12
C GLY A 9 11.75 -43.14 25.46
N ASN A 10 10.61 -43.13 26.18
CA ASN A 10 9.90 -41.92 26.64
C ASN A 10 10.57 -41.24 27.86
N THR A 11 11.87 -41.42 28.07
CA THR A 11 12.61 -41.01 29.28
C THR A 11 13.79 -40.09 28.94
N VAL A 12 14.08 -39.14 29.84
CA VAL A 12 15.16 -38.15 29.65
C VAL A 12 16.17 -38.28 30.79
N SER A 13 17.33 -38.90 30.50
CA SER A 13 18.41 -39.12 31.45
C SER A 13 19.51 -38.07 31.32
N VAL A 14 19.82 -37.37 32.42
CA VAL A 14 20.78 -36.25 32.44
C VAL A 14 21.67 -36.31 33.68
N MET A 15 22.97 -36.11 33.51
CA MET A 15 23.96 -36.08 34.60
C MET A 15 24.54 -34.67 34.78
N GLY A 16 24.51 -34.14 36.00
CA GLY A 16 24.99 -32.79 36.33
C GLY A 16 24.81 -32.40 37.80
N SER A 17 25.06 -31.13 38.12
CA SER A 17 24.90 -30.59 39.48
C SER A 17 23.42 -30.50 39.88
N TYR A 18 23.13 -30.61 41.18
CA TYR A 18 21.76 -30.59 41.72
C TYR A 18 20.92 -29.37 41.29
N LYS A 19 21.54 -28.16 41.26
CA LYS A 19 20.91 -26.94 40.74
C LYS A 19 20.54 -27.08 39.25
N GLY A 20 21.43 -27.65 38.43
CA GLY A 20 21.18 -27.92 37.02
C GLY A 20 20.10 -28.97 36.77
N LEU A 21 20.06 -30.04 37.57
CA LEU A 21 19.04 -31.09 37.46
C LEU A 21 17.62 -30.56 37.73
N LYS A 22 17.44 -29.70 38.75
CA LYS A 22 16.16 -29.00 39.00
C LYS A 22 15.73 -28.15 37.79
N GLN A 23 16.68 -27.45 37.19
CA GLN A 23 16.42 -26.57 36.05
C GLN A 23 16.05 -27.35 34.79
N VAL A 24 16.77 -28.44 34.48
CA VAL A 24 16.47 -29.32 33.35
C VAL A 24 15.11 -30.00 33.52
N ARG A 25 14.80 -30.52 34.72
CA ARG A 25 13.48 -31.12 35.01
C ARG A 25 12.33 -30.17 34.66
N ARG A 26 12.40 -28.93 35.17
CA ARG A 26 11.39 -27.90 34.89
C ARG A 26 11.26 -27.62 33.39
N ILE A 27 12.38 -27.54 32.66
CA ILE A 27 12.37 -27.28 31.21
C ILE A 27 11.70 -28.44 30.46
N VAL A 28 12.01 -29.69 30.81
CA VAL A 28 11.36 -30.87 30.18
C VAL A 28 9.86 -30.88 30.46
N GLU A 29 9.44 -30.64 31.70
CA GLU A 29 8.02 -30.55 32.08
C GLU A 29 7.28 -29.41 31.32
N GLU A 30 7.88 -28.23 31.21
CA GLU A 30 7.29 -27.08 30.48
C GLU A 30 7.20 -27.33 28.96
N CYS A 31 8.17 -28.03 28.37
CA CYS A 31 8.15 -28.45 26.96
C CYS A 31 7.08 -29.51 26.68
N MET A 32 7.00 -30.56 27.51
CA MET A 32 6.04 -31.65 27.33
C MET A 32 4.58 -31.20 27.53
N LEU A 33 4.34 -30.25 28.44
CA LEU A 33 3.03 -29.64 28.64
C LEU A 33 2.68 -28.55 27.59
N ASN A 34 3.54 -28.35 26.57
CA ASN A 34 3.42 -27.30 25.55
C ASN A 34 3.18 -25.88 26.13
N LYS A 35 3.73 -25.62 27.33
CA LYS A 35 3.67 -24.30 28.00
C LYS A 35 4.74 -23.37 27.44
N MET A 36 5.94 -23.88 27.22
CA MET A 36 7.09 -23.15 26.70
C MET A 36 7.83 -24.03 25.67
N HIS A 37 8.08 -23.50 24.46
CA HIS A 37 8.97 -24.16 23.51
C HIS A 37 10.43 -24.13 24.03
N PRO A 38 11.24 -25.19 23.87
CA PRO A 38 12.60 -25.28 24.46
C PRO A 38 13.51 -24.10 24.13
N VAL A 39 13.38 -23.51 22.94
CA VAL A 39 14.13 -22.30 22.53
C VAL A 39 13.89 -21.11 23.46
N TYR A 40 12.67 -20.90 23.95
CA TYR A 40 12.39 -19.81 24.91
C TYR A 40 13.03 -20.09 26.27
N ASN A 41 13.01 -21.34 26.70
CA ASN A 41 13.64 -21.76 27.96
C ASN A 41 15.16 -21.58 27.89
N ILE A 42 15.80 -21.95 26.78
CA ILE A 42 17.24 -21.66 26.52
C ILE A 42 17.50 -20.15 26.57
N LYS A 43 16.67 -19.32 25.92
CA LYS A 43 16.84 -17.85 25.95
C LYS A 43 16.72 -17.27 27.37
N ILE A 44 15.81 -17.78 28.19
CA ILE A 44 15.69 -17.41 29.61
C ILE A 44 16.94 -17.85 30.39
N LEU A 45 17.50 -19.03 30.11
CA LEU A 45 18.76 -19.48 30.74
C LEU A 45 19.95 -18.58 30.38
N MET A 46 20.05 -18.13 29.13
CA MET A 46 21.13 -17.24 28.69
C MET A 46 21.06 -15.89 29.41
N MET A 47 19.90 -15.22 29.39
CA MET A 47 19.72 -13.94 30.10
C MET A 47 19.99 -14.07 31.61
N LYS A 48 19.57 -15.17 32.25
CA LYS A 48 19.85 -15.39 33.68
C LYS A 48 21.36 -15.52 33.97
N LYS A 49 22.11 -16.21 33.09
CA LYS A 49 23.58 -16.31 33.20
C LYS A 49 24.32 -15.01 32.87
N GLU A 50 23.69 -14.08 32.16
CA GLU A 50 24.23 -12.75 31.92
C GLU A 50 23.97 -11.86 33.16
N LEU A 51 22.73 -11.82 33.65
CA LEU A 51 22.36 -11.06 34.85
C LEU A 51 23.06 -11.55 36.14
N GLU A 52 23.41 -12.83 36.24
CA GLU A 52 24.18 -13.40 37.37
C GLU A 52 25.64 -12.92 37.39
N LYS A 53 26.18 -12.40 36.27
CA LYS A 53 27.52 -11.80 36.22
C LYS A 53 27.56 -10.37 36.74
N ASP A 54 26.43 -9.66 36.71
CA ASP A 54 26.35 -8.25 37.13
C ASP A 54 26.10 -8.17 38.64
N PRO A 55 27.11 -7.82 39.47
CA PRO A 55 26.98 -7.88 40.92
C PRO A 55 25.92 -6.92 41.48
N ALA A 56 25.63 -5.83 40.76
CA ALA A 56 24.59 -4.86 41.13
C ALA A 56 23.16 -5.42 41.02
N LEU A 57 22.92 -6.42 40.16
CA LEU A 57 21.59 -6.98 39.88
C LEU A 57 21.40 -8.38 40.48
N ALA A 58 22.45 -8.98 41.04
CA ALA A 58 22.46 -10.35 41.59
C ALA A 58 21.33 -10.65 42.60
N GLN A 59 20.88 -9.64 43.35
CA GLN A 59 19.89 -9.78 44.42
C GLN A 59 18.47 -9.33 44.03
N GLU A 60 18.26 -8.85 42.79
CA GLU A 60 16.94 -8.39 42.32
C GLU A 60 16.06 -9.52 41.76
N ASN A 61 14.74 -9.36 41.81
CA ASN A 61 13.83 -10.28 41.12
C ASN A 61 13.80 -10.01 39.60
N TRP A 62 14.40 -10.94 38.84
CA TRP A 62 14.53 -10.85 37.38
C TRP A 62 13.26 -11.19 36.56
N ASP A 63 12.15 -11.60 37.18
CA ASP A 63 10.95 -12.04 36.44
C ASP A 63 10.34 -10.95 35.53
N ARG A 64 10.60 -9.67 35.83
CA ARG A 64 10.19 -8.53 35.00
C ARG A 64 11.00 -8.39 33.71
N LYS A 65 12.25 -8.88 33.67
CA LYS A 65 13.18 -8.76 32.53
C LYS A 65 13.06 -9.95 31.56
N ASN A 66 12.35 -11.02 31.94
CA ASN A 66 12.07 -12.15 31.05
C ASN A 66 11.19 -11.72 29.86
N VAL A 67 11.54 -12.17 28.65
CA VAL A 67 10.78 -11.90 27.43
C VAL A 67 9.36 -12.46 27.57
N LYS A 68 8.38 -11.57 27.76
CA LYS A 68 6.96 -11.94 27.84
C LYS A 68 6.52 -12.59 26.53
N GLN A 69 6.06 -13.83 26.61
CA GLN A 69 5.50 -14.50 25.43
C GLN A 69 4.28 -13.74 24.91
N LYS A 70 4.22 -13.59 23.58
CA LYS A 70 3.04 -13.03 22.91
C LYS A 70 1.87 -14.00 23.10
N LYS A 71 0.85 -13.59 23.86
CA LYS A 71 -0.35 -14.41 24.08
C LYS A 71 -0.93 -14.83 22.72
N VAL A 72 -1.04 -16.13 22.49
CA VAL A 72 -1.65 -16.66 21.27
C VAL A 72 -3.17 -16.49 21.43
N ASN A 73 -3.76 -15.62 20.62
CA ASN A 73 -5.20 -15.42 20.62
C ASN A 73 -5.87 -16.71 20.11
N ALA A 74 -6.41 -17.50 21.04
CA ALA A 74 -7.15 -18.71 20.70
C ALA A 74 -8.39 -18.33 19.89
N LYS A 75 -8.44 -18.73 18.62
CA LYS A 75 -9.64 -18.58 17.79
C LYS A 75 -10.78 -19.35 18.46
N GLN A 76 -11.86 -18.65 18.81
CA GLN A 76 -13.05 -19.31 19.35
C GLN A 76 -13.55 -20.36 18.34
N LYS A 77 -13.91 -21.55 18.84
CA LYS A 77 -14.47 -22.61 18.00
C LYS A 77 -15.82 -22.13 17.46
N LYS A 78 -16.03 -22.29 16.15
CA LYS A 78 -17.35 -22.03 15.56
C LYS A 78 -18.39 -22.95 16.21
N PRO A 79 -19.64 -22.50 16.43
CA PRO A 79 -20.69 -23.37 16.95
C PRO A 79 -20.89 -24.58 16.02
N TYR A 80 -21.25 -25.72 16.60
CA TYR A 80 -21.48 -26.94 15.84
C TYR A 80 -22.73 -26.78 14.97
N THR A 81 -22.53 -26.88 13.66
CA THR A 81 -23.61 -27.04 12.67
C THR A 81 -23.68 -28.50 12.27
N PRO A 82 -24.84 -29.19 12.41
CA PRO A 82 -24.96 -30.60 12.05
C PRO A 82 -24.94 -30.81 10.52
N PHE A 83 -25.32 -29.79 9.76
CA PHE A 83 -25.25 -29.82 8.29
C PHE A 83 -23.86 -29.32 7.83
N PRO A 84 -23.25 -29.98 6.83
CA PRO A 84 -22.06 -29.46 6.18
C PRO A 84 -22.40 -28.14 5.46
N PRO A 85 -21.41 -27.23 5.27
CA PRO A 85 -21.61 -26.08 4.41
C PRO A 85 -21.94 -26.55 2.97
N PRO A 86 -22.70 -25.77 2.19
CA PRO A 86 -22.94 -26.08 0.79
C PRO A 86 -21.61 -26.21 0.04
N GLN A 87 -21.55 -27.16 -0.89
CA GLN A 87 -20.40 -27.30 -1.78
C GLN A 87 -20.26 -26.03 -2.63
N GLN A 88 -19.04 -25.56 -2.84
CA GLN A 88 -18.82 -24.45 -3.76
C GLN A 88 -19.11 -24.93 -5.20
N PRO A 89 -19.89 -24.19 -6.00
CA PRO A 89 -20.24 -24.61 -7.35
C PRO A 89 -18.98 -24.76 -8.21
N SER A 90 -18.97 -25.73 -9.12
CA SER A 90 -17.82 -25.93 -9.98
C SER A 90 -17.68 -24.77 -10.98
N LYS A 91 -16.49 -24.65 -11.58
CA LYS A 91 -16.26 -23.67 -12.65
C LYS A 91 -17.19 -23.88 -13.84
N VAL A 92 -17.65 -25.11 -14.08
CA VAL A 92 -18.61 -25.43 -15.15
C VAL A 92 -20.00 -24.95 -14.75
N ASP A 93 -20.43 -25.21 -13.52
CA ASP A 93 -21.75 -24.80 -13.02
C ASP A 93 -21.90 -23.26 -13.04
N ILE A 94 -20.89 -22.52 -12.56
CA ILE A 94 -20.86 -21.05 -12.64
C ILE A 94 -20.96 -20.57 -14.11
N GLN A 95 -20.33 -21.26 -15.06
CA GLN A 95 -20.40 -20.92 -16.48
C GLN A 95 -21.77 -21.27 -17.11
N LEU A 96 -22.45 -22.30 -16.60
CA LEU A 96 -23.81 -22.67 -17.01
C LEU A 96 -24.83 -21.67 -16.44
N GLU A 97 -24.75 -21.34 -15.15
CA GLU A 97 -25.59 -20.35 -14.47
C GLU A 97 -25.49 -18.95 -15.12
N THR A 98 -24.27 -18.53 -15.47
CA THR A 98 -24.04 -17.25 -16.16
C THR A 98 -24.35 -17.28 -17.65
N GLY A 99 -24.69 -18.45 -18.22
CA GLY A 99 -24.89 -18.67 -19.65
C GLY A 99 -23.62 -18.52 -20.50
N GLU A 100 -22.47 -18.17 -19.92
CA GLU A 100 -21.22 -17.97 -20.65
C GLU A 100 -20.66 -19.27 -21.21
N TYR A 101 -21.01 -20.43 -20.67
CA TYR A 101 -20.56 -21.74 -21.16
C TYR A 101 -20.83 -21.89 -22.67
N PHE A 102 -22.05 -21.58 -23.11
CA PHE A 102 -22.49 -21.70 -24.50
C PHE A 102 -22.01 -20.57 -25.43
N MET A 103 -21.39 -19.51 -24.90
CA MET A 103 -20.85 -18.43 -25.73
C MET A 103 -19.51 -18.84 -26.36
N SER A 104 -19.36 -18.62 -27.67
CA SER A 104 -18.06 -18.80 -28.34
C SER A 104 -17.01 -17.79 -27.84
N ASP A 105 -15.73 -18.16 -27.90
CA ASP A 105 -14.66 -17.31 -27.36
C ASP A 105 -14.55 -15.94 -28.04
N LYS A 106 -14.96 -15.84 -29.31
CA LYS A 106 -15.10 -14.57 -30.05
C LYS A 106 -16.18 -13.66 -29.43
N LYS A 107 -17.30 -14.22 -28.97
CA LYS A 107 -18.35 -13.46 -28.27
C LYS A 107 -17.90 -13.07 -26.85
N LYS A 108 -17.21 -13.96 -26.13
CA LYS A 108 -16.62 -13.70 -24.82
C LYS A 108 -15.58 -12.58 -24.86
N SER A 109 -14.70 -12.57 -25.87
CA SER A 109 -13.67 -11.54 -26.02
C SER A 109 -14.25 -10.19 -26.42
N ALA A 110 -15.26 -10.16 -27.30
CA ALA A 110 -15.99 -8.94 -27.65
C ALA A 110 -16.66 -8.28 -26.43
N LYS A 111 -17.40 -9.06 -25.62
CA LYS A 111 -18.03 -8.59 -24.37
C LYS A 111 -16.98 -8.00 -23.40
N LYS A 112 -15.85 -8.69 -23.20
CA LYS A 112 -14.71 -8.22 -22.37
C LYS A 112 -13.95 -7.02 -22.95
N TRP A 113 -14.14 -6.70 -24.22
CA TRP A 113 -13.59 -5.50 -24.84
C TRP A 113 -14.55 -4.32 -24.66
N GLN A 114 -15.86 -4.52 -24.87
CA GLN A 114 -16.91 -3.55 -24.59
C GLN A 114 -16.88 -3.10 -23.12
N GLU A 115 -16.86 -4.03 -22.17
CA GLU A 115 -16.76 -3.75 -20.72
C GLU A 115 -15.50 -2.91 -20.37
N ARG A 116 -14.40 -3.10 -21.12
CA ARG A 116 -13.18 -2.29 -20.95
C ARG A 116 -13.34 -0.87 -21.51
N GLN A 117 -14.00 -0.71 -22.65
CA GLN A 117 -14.32 0.61 -23.21
C GLN A 117 -15.28 1.38 -22.30
N GLU A 118 -16.32 0.72 -21.77
CA GLU A 118 -17.27 1.30 -20.82
C GLU A 118 -16.57 1.78 -19.54
N LYS A 119 -15.75 0.93 -18.91
CA LYS A 119 -14.93 1.31 -17.74
C LYS A 119 -13.93 2.43 -18.02
N GLN A 120 -13.42 2.53 -19.25
CA GLN A 120 -12.54 3.63 -19.66
C GLN A 120 -13.32 4.93 -19.86
N ALA A 121 -14.51 4.86 -20.47
CA ALA A 121 -15.42 6.00 -20.64
C ALA A 121 -15.93 6.53 -19.28
N GLU A 122 -16.33 5.64 -18.37
CA GLU A 122 -16.77 5.96 -17.01
C GLU A 122 -15.67 6.71 -16.24
N LYS A 123 -14.44 6.17 -16.18
CA LYS A 123 -13.31 6.86 -15.53
C LYS A 123 -12.96 8.19 -16.19
N THR A 124 -13.11 8.29 -17.51
CA THR A 124 -12.86 9.55 -18.23
C THR A 124 -13.94 10.59 -17.88
N ALA A 125 -15.20 10.18 -17.78
CA ALA A 125 -16.30 11.03 -17.33
C ALA A 125 -16.16 11.44 -15.85
N GLU A 126 -15.77 10.52 -14.97
CA GLU A 126 -15.51 10.80 -13.55
C GLU A 126 -14.35 11.80 -13.37
N ASN A 127 -13.23 11.59 -14.07
CA ASN A 127 -12.10 12.52 -14.07
C ASN A 127 -12.44 13.87 -14.68
N LYS A 128 -13.34 13.92 -15.68
CA LYS A 128 -13.85 15.17 -16.23
C LYS A 128 -14.71 15.90 -15.19
N ARG A 129 -15.67 15.22 -14.55
CA ARG A 129 -16.51 15.79 -13.48
C ARG A 129 -15.65 16.38 -12.35
N LYS A 130 -14.68 15.63 -11.83
CA LYS A 130 -13.74 16.12 -10.80
C LYS A 130 -12.94 17.35 -11.24
N ARG A 131 -12.52 17.42 -12.51
CA ARG A 131 -11.84 18.60 -13.07
C ARG A 131 -12.77 19.80 -13.18
N ASP A 132 -13.98 19.60 -13.68
CA ASP A 132 -14.98 20.64 -13.85
C ASP A 132 -15.45 21.17 -12.48
N GLU A 133 -15.68 20.29 -11.50
CA GLU A 133 -15.94 20.62 -10.09
C GLU A 133 -14.82 21.46 -9.46
N SER A 134 -13.55 21.13 -9.75
CA SER A 134 -12.38 21.89 -9.27
C SER A 134 -12.22 23.25 -9.96
N PHE A 135 -12.89 23.49 -11.08
CA PHE A 135 -12.84 24.75 -11.83
C PHE A 135 -14.00 25.69 -11.49
N ILE A 136 -15.06 25.19 -10.83
CA ILE A 136 -16.14 26.03 -10.30
C ILE A 136 -15.60 26.79 -9.07
N PRO A 137 -15.61 28.13 -9.06
CA PRO A 137 -15.20 28.89 -7.88
C PRO A 137 -16.06 28.53 -6.66
N PRO A 138 -15.46 28.40 -5.45
CA PRO A 138 -16.24 28.25 -4.23
C PRO A 138 -17.27 29.36 -4.11
N LYS A 139 -18.54 29.01 -3.87
CA LYS A 139 -19.62 30.00 -3.76
C LYS A 139 -19.38 30.85 -2.51
N GLU A 140 -19.02 32.11 -2.72
CA GLU A 140 -18.81 33.06 -1.62
C GLU A 140 -20.09 33.18 -0.77
N PRO A 141 -19.97 33.26 0.56
CA PRO A 141 -21.11 33.62 1.40
C PRO A 141 -21.52 35.05 1.04
N THR A 142 -22.77 35.24 0.60
CA THR A 142 -23.31 36.58 0.33
C THR A 142 -23.35 37.37 1.63
N LYS A 143 -22.30 38.14 1.88
CA LYS A 143 -22.38 39.28 2.78
C LYS A 143 -23.42 40.23 2.19
N LEU A 144 -24.53 40.42 2.91
CA LEU A 144 -25.40 41.57 2.69
C LEU A 144 -24.55 42.79 3.03
N VAL A 145 -24.04 43.45 2.00
CA VAL A 145 -23.38 44.75 2.11
C VAL A 145 -24.43 45.77 1.73
N ASP A 146 -24.81 46.62 2.68
CA ASP A 146 -25.63 47.80 2.39
C ASP A 146 -24.92 48.68 1.36
N ASN A 147 -25.70 49.30 0.48
CA ASN A 147 -25.18 50.15 -0.59
C ASN A 147 -24.53 51.41 0.01
N SER A 148 -23.20 51.52 -0.08
CA SER A 148 -22.48 52.79 0.01
C SER A 148 -21.92 53.15 -1.37
N GLU A 149 -22.28 54.33 -1.87
CA GLU A 149 -22.24 54.65 -3.30
C GLU A 149 -20.84 55.04 -3.85
N ASP A 150 -19.82 55.04 -2.98
CA ASP A 150 -18.49 55.59 -3.25
C ASP A 150 -17.52 54.69 -4.05
N ALA A 151 -17.83 53.41 -4.25
CA ALA A 151 -16.90 52.46 -4.89
C ALA A 151 -16.81 52.61 -6.44
N ASN A 152 -17.79 53.25 -7.07
CA ASN A 152 -17.93 53.22 -8.55
C ASN A 152 -16.87 54.03 -9.31
N ASN A 153 -16.32 55.09 -8.70
CA ASN A 153 -15.38 55.98 -9.38
C ASN A 153 -14.01 55.32 -9.64
N ASN A 154 -13.51 54.53 -8.67
CA ASN A 154 -12.17 53.92 -8.75
C ASN A 154 -12.10 52.80 -9.82
N VAL A 155 -13.15 51.96 -9.90
CA VAL A 155 -13.22 50.88 -10.89
C VAL A 155 -13.30 51.41 -12.31
N SER A 156 -14.05 52.50 -12.53
CA SER A 156 -14.16 53.17 -13.84
C SER A 156 -12.82 53.73 -14.31
N GLU A 157 -12.09 54.42 -13.43
CA GLU A 157 -10.77 54.97 -13.74
C GLU A 157 -9.74 53.86 -14.02
N MET A 158 -9.75 52.78 -13.23
CA MET A 158 -8.90 51.62 -13.46
C MET A 158 -9.21 50.95 -14.81
N ALA A 159 -10.49 50.77 -15.17
CA ALA A 159 -10.89 50.22 -16.46
C ALA A 159 -10.43 51.08 -17.64
N MET A 160 -10.52 52.41 -17.53
CA MET A 160 -9.96 53.33 -18.54
C MET A 160 -8.43 53.21 -18.65
N SER A 161 -7.72 53.02 -17.54
CA SER A 161 -6.26 52.84 -17.53
C SER A 161 -5.83 51.54 -18.24
N LEU A 162 -6.52 50.42 -18.00
CA LEU A 162 -6.26 49.15 -18.69
C LEU A 162 -6.56 49.26 -20.18
N LYS A 163 -7.68 49.90 -20.56
CA LYS A 163 -8.06 50.07 -21.97
C LYS A 163 -7.04 50.93 -22.74
N LYS A 164 -6.46 51.95 -22.10
CA LYS A 164 -5.33 52.74 -22.64
C LYS A 164 -4.05 51.90 -22.76
N LYS A 165 -3.70 51.07 -21.76
CA LYS A 165 -2.54 50.16 -21.83
C LYS A 165 -2.69 49.11 -22.95
N ALA A 166 -3.84 48.47 -23.06
CA ALA A 166 -4.12 47.48 -24.10
C ALA A 166 -3.99 48.07 -25.52
N LYS A 167 -4.50 49.29 -25.75
CA LYS A 167 -4.37 49.98 -27.04
C LYS A 167 -2.92 50.38 -27.37
N LYS A 168 -2.06 50.61 -26.37
CA LYS A 168 -0.61 50.78 -26.58
C LYS A 168 0.08 49.46 -26.93
N PHE A 169 -0.19 48.39 -26.17
CA PHE A 169 0.37 47.05 -26.42
C PHE A 169 -0.04 46.46 -27.78
N GLY A 170 -1.26 46.73 -28.24
CA GLY A 170 -1.71 46.32 -29.57
C GLY A 170 -0.94 47.02 -30.70
N LYS A 171 -0.45 48.25 -30.48
CA LYS A 171 0.34 48.99 -31.47
C LYS A 171 1.79 48.51 -31.56
N SER A 172 2.45 48.25 -30.43
CA SER A 172 3.80 47.66 -30.45
C SER A 172 3.79 46.23 -31.00
N LYS A 173 2.74 45.45 -30.74
CA LYS A 173 2.64 44.06 -31.24
C LYS A 173 2.37 43.96 -32.75
N SER A 174 1.89 45.03 -33.40
CA SER A 174 1.84 45.10 -34.87
C SER A 174 3.20 45.44 -35.51
N GLU A 175 4.14 46.01 -34.73
CA GLU A 175 5.49 46.36 -35.19
C GLU A 175 6.46 45.16 -35.05
N GLU A 176 6.17 44.21 -34.14
CA GLU A 176 6.97 42.99 -33.88
C GLU A 176 6.30 41.69 -34.39
N ASN A 177 5.91 41.64 -35.67
CA ASN A 177 5.46 40.39 -36.31
C ASN A 177 6.66 39.53 -36.76
N ILE A 178 7.25 38.80 -35.81
CA ILE A 178 8.34 37.83 -36.08
C ILE A 178 7.73 36.57 -36.71
N ASN A 179 8.05 36.28 -37.99
CA ASN A 179 7.61 35.05 -38.65
C ASN A 179 8.38 33.82 -38.12
N ALA A 180 7.67 32.84 -37.58
CA ALA A 180 8.22 31.59 -37.04
C ALA A 180 8.93 30.71 -38.09
N GLU A 181 8.57 30.81 -39.37
CA GLU A 181 9.17 30.00 -40.45
C GLU A 181 10.65 30.31 -40.65
N ALA A 182 11.09 31.55 -40.40
CA ALA A 182 12.48 31.97 -40.53
C ALA A 182 13.41 31.26 -39.52
N TYR A 183 12.88 30.69 -38.44
CA TYR A 183 13.66 29.98 -37.42
C TYR A 183 13.85 28.48 -37.73
N ILE A 184 13.04 27.90 -38.62
CA ILE A 184 13.04 26.46 -38.89
C ILE A 184 14.08 26.08 -39.98
N ILE A 185 14.45 27.02 -40.85
CA ILE A 185 15.36 26.79 -41.99
C ILE A 185 16.86 26.78 -41.58
N GLY A 186 17.16 26.74 -40.27
CA GLY A 186 18.52 26.79 -39.74
C GLY A 186 19.25 25.44 -39.58
N SER A 187 18.63 24.29 -39.91
CA SER A 187 19.21 22.97 -39.54
C SER A 187 18.82 21.78 -40.44
N SER A 188 19.30 21.75 -41.71
CA SER A 188 19.35 20.48 -42.47
C SER A 188 20.30 20.47 -43.68
N ASP A 189 21.45 19.79 -43.52
CA ASP A 189 22.45 19.45 -44.53
C ASP A 189 23.20 18.17 -44.08
N GLN A 190 23.63 17.20 -44.90
CA GLN A 190 23.33 16.83 -46.30
C GLN A 190 23.20 15.28 -46.35
N PRO A 191 22.32 14.68 -47.18
CA PRO A 191 22.12 13.23 -47.18
C PRO A 191 23.24 12.49 -47.96
N SER A 192 23.92 11.55 -47.29
CA SER A 192 24.97 10.70 -47.91
C SER A 192 24.40 9.44 -48.59
N ARG A 193 25.02 9.02 -49.70
CA ARG A 193 24.46 8.05 -50.66
C ARG A 193 24.83 6.58 -50.39
N LYS A 194 23.83 5.70 -50.61
CA LYS A 194 23.88 4.33 -51.19
C LYS A 194 24.99 3.34 -50.76
N LYS A 195 24.56 2.12 -50.42
CA LYS A 195 25.03 0.88 -51.10
C LYS A 195 23.98 -0.24 -51.03
N SER A 196 23.63 -0.78 -52.19
CA SER A 196 22.85 -2.02 -52.32
C SER A 196 23.79 -3.23 -52.30
N LYS A 197 23.30 -4.37 -51.80
CA LYS A 197 23.96 -5.68 -52.02
C LYS A 197 22.88 -6.72 -52.33
N LYS A 198 23.19 -7.59 -53.31
CA LYS A 198 22.31 -8.60 -53.87
C LYS A 198 23.02 -9.95 -53.80
N GLN A 199 22.47 -10.86 -53.01
CA GLN A 199 22.46 -12.32 -53.20
C GLN A 199 21.57 -12.91 -52.11
#